data_AF-A0A1G2P5H9-F1
#
_entry.id   AF-A0A1G2P5H9-F1
#
_cell.length_a   1.000
_cell.length_b   1.000
_cell.length_c   1.000
_cell.angle_alpha   90.00
_cell.angle_beta   90.00
_cell.angle_gamma   90.00
#
_symmetry.space_group_name_H-M   'P 1'
#
loop_
_entity.id
_entity.type
_entity.pdbx_description
1 polymer ?
#
loop_
_entity_poly.entity_id
_entity_poly.type
_entity_poly.pdbx_seq_one_letter_code
_entity_poly.pdbx_strand_id
1 'polypeptide(L)'
;MGENKNLPTLIPDERIVSRIFLIRGRKVMFDNDLAELYEVKTRELNQAVRRNLERFPNDFMFQLTTGEFIILKSQFVTSSWGGIRKKPLVFTEQGVAMLSSVLRSRRAIQVNIQIIRTFTKLRQLMASHEELRRKIEDLERKSDQRFKTIFELIKNLLDEKIKPKTKIGFRAS
;
A
#
# COMPACT_ATOMS: atom_id res chain seq x y z
N MET A 1 -29.63 -22.71 -5.33
CA MET A 1 -29.42 -21.25 -5.16
C MET A 1 -29.08 -20.97 -3.71
N GLY A 2 -27.80 -20.80 -3.40
CA GLY A 2 -27.39 -20.42 -2.05
C GLY A 2 -27.68 -18.94 -1.84
N GLU A 3 -28.53 -18.62 -0.87
CA GLU A 3 -28.78 -17.23 -0.49
C GLU A 3 -27.45 -16.52 -0.26
N ASN A 4 -27.28 -15.39 -0.95
CA ASN A 4 -26.16 -14.48 -0.77
C ASN A 4 -26.37 -13.80 0.59
N LYS A 5 -26.04 -14.52 1.67
CA LYS A 5 -26.08 -13.99 3.03
C LYS A 5 -25.03 -12.89 3.11
N ASN A 6 -25.46 -11.65 2.87
CA ASN A 6 -24.71 -10.47 3.25
C ASN A 6 -24.54 -10.54 4.77
N LEU A 7 -23.40 -11.10 5.20
CA LEU A 7 -23.01 -11.13 6.60
C LEU A 7 -22.99 -9.69 7.09
N PRO A 8 -23.64 -9.39 8.23
CA PRO A 8 -23.67 -8.04 8.75
C PRO A 8 -22.25 -7.50 8.92
N THR A 9 -22.02 -6.27 8.47
CA THR A 9 -20.75 -5.57 8.65
C THR A 9 -20.55 -5.33 10.14
N LEU A 10 -19.68 -6.13 10.73
CA LEU A 10 -19.39 -6.17 12.16
C LEU A 10 -18.37 -5.09 12.56
N ILE A 11 -17.46 -4.77 11.64
CA ILE A 11 -16.39 -3.81 11.82
C ILE A 11 -16.34 -2.89 10.58
N PRO A 12 -16.28 -1.56 10.75
CA PRO A 12 -16.09 -0.64 9.62
C PRO A 12 -14.78 -0.93 8.87
N ASP A 13 -14.80 -0.83 7.54
CA ASP A 13 -13.63 -1.10 6.68
C ASP A 13 -12.45 -0.19 7.08
N GLU A 14 -12.71 1.06 7.47
CA GLU A 14 -11.70 2.04 7.89
C GLU A 14 -10.88 1.56 9.10
N ARG A 15 -11.53 0.84 10.03
CA ARG A 15 -10.87 0.27 11.21
C ARG A 15 -9.97 -0.91 10.83
N ILE A 16 -10.27 -1.63 9.76
CA ILE A 16 -9.40 -2.68 9.24
C ILE A 16 -8.23 -2.05 8.47
N VAL A 17 -8.50 -1.06 7.62
CA VAL A 17 -7.48 -0.36 6.82
C VAL A 17 -6.41 0.27 7.72
N SER A 18 -6.81 0.91 8.83
CA SER A 18 -5.86 1.54 9.77
C SER A 18 -4.92 0.57 10.50
N ARG A 19 -5.19 -0.74 10.42
CA ARG A 19 -4.37 -1.80 11.01
C ARG A 19 -3.54 -2.58 9.97
N ILE A 20 -3.53 -2.10 8.72
CA ILE A 20 -2.72 -2.67 7.64
C ILE A 20 -1.46 -1.83 7.47
N PHE A 21 -0.30 -2.47 7.63
CA PHE A 21 1.01 -1.83 7.56
C PHE A 21 1.84 -2.38 6.41
N LEU A 22 2.77 -1.59 5.90
CA LEU A 22 3.71 -2.02 4.87
C LEU A 22 5.07 -2.37 5.50
N ILE A 23 5.38 -3.66 5.59
CA ILE A 23 6.63 -4.16 6.16
C ILE A 23 7.27 -5.14 5.18
N ARG A 24 8.57 -4.92 4.86
CA ARG A 24 9.31 -5.69 3.85
C ARG A 24 8.60 -5.77 2.49
N GLY A 25 7.95 -4.68 2.08
CA GLY A 25 7.18 -4.61 0.84
C GLY A 25 5.88 -5.42 0.85
N ARG A 26 5.46 -5.96 2.01
CA ARG A 26 4.24 -6.75 2.16
C ARG A 26 3.25 -5.99 3.05
N LYS A 27 1.97 -6.03 2.65
CA LYS A 27 0.89 -5.56 3.53
C LYS A 27 0.66 -6.60 4.62
N VAL A 28 0.75 -6.18 5.87
CA VAL A 28 0.67 -7.06 7.05
C VAL A 28 -0.20 -6.45 8.15
N MET A 29 -0.70 -7.29 9.05
CA MET A 29 -1.37 -6.89 10.29
C MET A 29 -0.66 -7.47 11.51
N PHE A 30 -0.64 -6.75 12.63
CA PHE A 30 -0.03 -7.23 13.87
C PHE A 30 -0.95 -8.20 14.62
N ASP A 31 -0.35 -9.12 15.38
CA ASP A 31 -1.05 -10.04 16.27
C ASP A 31 -1.99 -9.33 17.25
N ASN A 32 -1.57 -8.22 17.85
CA ASN A 32 -2.38 -7.44 18.78
C ASN A 32 -3.61 -6.84 18.10
N ASP A 33 -3.45 -6.28 16.89
CA ASP A 33 -4.55 -5.68 16.14
C ASP A 33 -5.55 -6.75 15.70
N LEU A 34 -5.06 -7.88 15.20
CA LEU A 34 -5.89 -9.02 14.84
C LEU A 34 -6.65 -9.57 16.05
N ALA A 35 -5.97 -9.70 17.19
CA ALA A 35 -6.61 -10.16 18.43
C ALA A 35 -7.73 -9.21 18.87
N GLU A 36 -7.52 -7.89 18.77
CA GLU A 36 -8.54 -6.87 19.05
C GLU A 36 -9.76 -7.01 18.11
N LEU A 37 -9.52 -7.15 16.80
CA LEU A 37 -10.59 -7.31 15.80
C LEU A 37 -11.40 -8.59 16.05
N TYR A 38 -10.72 -9.68 16.39
CA TYR A 38 -11.31 -10.97 16.70
C TYR A 38 -11.95 -11.07 18.09
N GLU A 39 -11.78 -10.06 18.95
CA GLU A 39 -12.19 -10.06 20.37
C GLU A 39 -11.61 -11.24 21.16
N VAL A 40 -10.33 -11.53 20.95
CA VAL A 40 -9.56 -12.54 21.70
C VAL A 40 -8.33 -11.92 22.32
N LYS A 41 -7.72 -12.57 23.32
CA LYS A 41 -6.43 -12.09 23.84
C LYS A 41 -5.32 -12.38 22.82
N THR A 42 -4.35 -11.49 22.66
CA THR A 42 -3.17 -11.73 21.79
C THR A 42 -2.46 -13.03 22.16
N ARG A 43 -2.40 -13.36 23.46
CA ARG A 43 -1.80 -14.63 23.92
C ARG A 43 -2.56 -15.84 23.39
N GLU A 44 -3.88 -15.80 23.34
CA GLU A 44 -4.74 -16.89 22.84
C GLU A 44 -4.57 -17.05 21.33
N LEU A 45 -4.59 -15.94 20.58
CA LEU A 45 -4.30 -15.94 19.15
C LEU A 45 -2.93 -16.59 18.86
N ASN A 46 -1.89 -16.10 19.53
CA ASN A 46 -0.53 -16.59 19.35
C ASN A 46 -0.37 -18.05 19.79
N GLN A 47 -1.11 -18.49 20.81
CA GLN A 47 -1.12 -19.89 21.22
C GLN A 47 -1.78 -20.78 20.16
N ALA A 48 -2.90 -20.33 19.59
CA ALA A 48 -3.61 -21.07 18.55
C ALA A 48 -2.76 -21.23 17.28
N VAL A 49 -2.04 -20.17 16.89
CA VAL A 49 -1.06 -20.20 15.79
C VAL A 49 0.09 -21.16 16.10
N ARG A 50 0.67 -21.10 17.31
CA ARG A 50 1.77 -22.00 17.73
C ARG A 50 1.39 -23.48 17.70
N ARG A 51 0.14 -23.81 18.00
CA ARG A 51 -0.38 -25.18 17.91
C ARG A 51 -0.56 -25.67 16.46
N ASN A 52 -0.51 -24.76 15.49
CA ASN A 52 -0.80 -25.03 14.08
C ASN A 52 0.31 -24.48 13.17
N LEU A 53 1.57 -24.45 13.62
CA LEU A 53 2.68 -23.80 12.90
C LEU A 53 2.88 -24.31 11.47
N GLU A 54 2.58 -25.59 11.20
CA GLU A 54 2.65 -26.17 9.86
C GLU A 54 1.76 -25.44 8.83
N ARG A 55 0.72 -24.73 9.30
CA ARG A 55 -0.20 -23.94 8.47
C ARG A 55 0.31 -22.52 8.18
N PHE A 56 1.40 -22.11 8.81
CA PHE A 56 1.91 -20.75 8.74
C PHE A 56 3.38 -20.73 8.31
N PRO A 57 3.66 -20.91 7.01
CA PRO A 57 5.00 -20.73 6.48
C PRO A 57 5.48 -19.27 6.66
N ASN A 58 6.79 -19.05 6.47
CA ASN A 58 7.44 -17.76 6.72
C ASN A 58 6.89 -16.59 5.88
N ASP A 59 6.23 -16.89 4.76
CA ASP A 59 5.58 -15.91 3.90
C ASP A 59 4.16 -15.55 4.34
N PHE A 60 3.56 -16.33 5.25
CA PHE A 60 2.23 -16.11 5.82
C PHE A 60 2.33 -15.35 7.13
N MET A 61 3.33 -15.66 7.94
CA MET A 61 3.62 -14.94 9.17
C MET A 61 5.12 -14.86 9.44
N PHE A 62 5.53 -13.81 10.13
CA PHE A 62 6.88 -13.69 10.64
C PHE A 62 6.91 -12.83 11.89
N GLN A 63 8.02 -12.90 12.63
CA GLN A 63 8.28 -11.98 13.74
C GLN A 63 9.12 -10.81 13.25
N LEU A 64 8.83 -9.60 13.75
CA LEU A 64 9.68 -8.44 13.46
C LEU A 64 11.11 -8.64 13.97
N THR A 65 12.08 -8.08 13.26
CA THR A 65 13.45 -7.92 13.75
C THR A 65 13.52 -6.86 14.85
N THR A 66 14.64 -6.80 15.56
CA THR A 66 14.87 -5.76 16.57
C THR A 66 14.82 -4.36 15.95
N GLY A 67 15.45 -4.18 14.79
CA GLY A 67 15.46 -2.89 14.07
C GLY A 67 14.06 -2.46 13.63
N GLU A 68 13.31 -3.35 12.98
CA GLU A 68 11.92 -3.07 12.58
C GLU A 68 11.03 -2.73 13.78
N PHE A 69 11.22 -3.42 14.90
CA PHE A 69 10.46 -3.15 16.11
C PHE A 69 10.82 -1.80 16.77
N ILE A 70 12.08 -1.37 16.69
CA ILE A 70 12.49 -0.05 17.18
C ILE A 70 11.86 1.05 16.32
N ILE A 71 11.93 0.91 14.99
CA ILE A 71 11.31 1.85 14.05
C ILE A 71 9.79 1.94 14.30
N LEU A 72 9.14 0.79 14.49
CA LEU A 72 7.72 0.73 14.84
C LEU A 72 7.43 1.55 16.10
N LYS A 73 8.16 1.30 17.20
CA LYS A 73 7.99 2.04 18.46
C LYS A 73 8.32 3.52 18.36
N SER A 74 9.14 3.96 17.41
CA SER A 74 9.38 5.39 17.18
C SER A 74 8.29 6.05 16.37
N GLN A 75 7.61 5.29 15.50
CA GLN A 75 6.50 5.79 14.68
C GLN A 75 5.20 5.87 15.47
N PHE A 76 5.00 4.96 16.42
CA PHE A 76 3.87 5.01 17.36
C PHE A 76 4.32 5.62 18.67
N VAL A 77 3.52 6.50 19.29
CA VAL A 77 3.79 7.07 20.64
C VAL A 77 3.53 6.01 21.72
N THR A 78 4.15 4.84 21.59
CA THR A 78 4.09 3.75 22.56
C THR A 78 5.22 3.92 23.57
N SER A 79 4.85 4.06 24.85
CA SER A 79 5.76 4.39 25.94
C SER A 79 6.95 3.43 26.07
N SER A 80 8.14 4.00 26.20
CA SER A 80 9.43 3.31 26.38
C SER A 80 9.55 2.61 27.74
N TRP A 81 8.74 3.00 28.73
CA TRP A 81 8.84 2.55 30.13
C TRP A 81 7.97 1.34 30.51
N GLY A 82 7.07 0.91 29.62
CA GLY A 82 6.17 -0.25 29.86
C GLY A 82 5.81 -1.04 28.60
N GLY A 83 6.56 -0.81 27.51
CA GLY A 83 6.23 -1.29 26.17
C GLY A 83 6.16 -2.81 26.03
N ILE A 84 5.55 -3.25 24.93
CA ILE A 84 5.47 -4.64 24.48
C ILE A 84 6.84 -5.32 24.66
N ARG A 85 6.97 -6.19 25.67
CA ARG A 85 8.23 -6.88 26.01
C ARG A 85 8.66 -7.90 24.96
N LYS A 86 7.75 -8.25 24.04
CA LYS A 86 7.95 -9.32 23.06
C LYS A 86 7.63 -8.81 21.66
N LYS A 87 8.58 -8.94 20.74
CA LYS A 87 8.39 -8.54 19.34
C LYS A 87 7.09 -9.17 18.78
N PRO A 88 6.19 -8.37 18.21
CA PRO A 88 4.90 -8.86 17.75
C PRO A 88 5.09 -9.80 16.56
N LEU A 89 4.16 -10.75 16.43
CA LEU A 89 3.99 -11.49 15.18
C LEU A 89 3.20 -10.64 14.20
N VAL A 90 3.58 -10.73 12.93
CA VAL A 90 2.87 -10.08 11.82
C VAL A 90 2.38 -11.13 10.84
N PHE A 91 1.21 -10.87 10.27
CA PHE A 91 0.51 -11.76 9.36
C PHE A 91 0.26 -11.05 8.05
N THR A 92 0.61 -11.69 6.93
CA THR A 92 0.19 -11.25 5.60
C THR A 92 -1.29 -11.54 5.38
N GLU A 93 -1.85 -11.08 4.27
CA GLU A 93 -3.22 -11.42 3.87
C GLU A 93 -3.46 -12.95 3.84
N GLN A 94 -2.48 -13.72 3.35
CA GLN A 94 -2.54 -15.18 3.34
C GLN A 94 -2.48 -15.74 4.77
N GLY A 95 -1.63 -15.19 5.64
CA GLY A 95 -1.58 -15.55 7.05
C GLY A 95 -2.89 -15.28 7.77
N VAL A 96 -3.51 -14.13 7.51
CA VAL A 96 -4.82 -13.78 8.05
C VAL A 96 -5.86 -14.78 7.54
N ALA A 97 -5.89 -15.07 6.24
CA ALA A 97 -6.78 -16.08 5.68
C ALA A 97 -6.64 -17.43 6.40
N MET A 98 -5.41 -17.85 6.74
CA MET A 98 -5.17 -19.09 7.50
C MET A 98 -5.68 -19.06 8.93
N LEU A 99 -5.82 -17.88 9.56
CA LEU A 99 -6.42 -17.76 10.90
C LEU A 99 -7.87 -18.28 10.91
N SER A 100 -8.59 -18.26 9.79
CA SER A 100 -9.94 -18.86 9.71
C SER A 100 -9.98 -20.37 10.01
N SER A 101 -8.88 -21.08 9.75
CA SER A 101 -8.79 -22.52 10.03
C SER A 101 -8.51 -22.83 11.50
N VAL A 102 -7.99 -21.83 12.23
CA VAL A 102 -7.53 -21.92 13.60
C VAL A 102 -8.55 -21.31 14.57
N LEU A 103 -9.11 -20.16 14.21
CA LEU A 103 -10.14 -19.45 14.97
C LEU A 103 -11.53 -19.79 14.42
N ARG A 104 -12.26 -20.63 15.15
CA ARG A 104 -13.55 -21.17 14.69
C ARG A 104 -14.79 -20.47 15.23
N SER A 105 -14.63 -19.36 15.97
CA SER A 105 -15.79 -18.62 16.48
C SER A 105 -16.55 -17.95 15.33
N ARG A 106 -17.88 -17.83 15.43
CA ARG A 106 -18.70 -17.15 14.41
C ARG A 106 -18.20 -15.74 14.12
N ARG A 107 -17.78 -15.03 15.17
CA ARG A 107 -17.16 -13.71 15.07
C ARG A 107 -15.86 -13.76 14.27
N ALA A 108 -14.93 -14.65 14.63
CA ALA A 108 -13.64 -14.72 13.96
C ALA A 108 -13.79 -15.04 12.47
N ILE A 109 -14.74 -15.90 12.11
CA ILE A 109 -15.08 -16.20 10.71
C ILE A 109 -15.55 -14.94 9.99
N GLN A 110 -16.49 -14.18 10.58
CA GLN A 110 -17.02 -12.95 9.98
C GLN A 110 -15.96 -11.86 9.81
N VAL A 111 -15.15 -11.64 10.86
CA VAL A 111 -14.07 -10.64 10.85
C VAL A 111 -13.01 -11.03 9.81
N ASN A 112 -12.65 -12.32 9.71
CA ASN A 112 -11.69 -12.76 8.72
C ASN A 112 -12.20 -12.51 7.29
N ILE A 113 -13.48 -12.80 7.02
CA ILE A 113 -14.11 -12.51 5.73
C ILE A 113 -14.04 -11.02 5.41
N GLN A 114 -14.33 -10.15 6.38
CA GLN A 114 -14.22 -8.70 6.21
C GLN A 114 -12.79 -8.28 5.91
N ILE A 115 -11.80 -8.76 6.68
CA ILE A 115 -10.39 -8.43 6.46
C ILE A 115 -9.95 -8.81 5.05
N ILE A 116 -10.25 -10.02 4.58
CA ILE A 116 -9.90 -10.46 3.22
C ILE A 116 -10.57 -9.60 2.15
N ARG A 117 -11.84 -9.20 2.35
CA ARG A 117 -12.52 -8.27 1.45
C ARG A 117 -11.84 -6.91 1.43
N THR A 118 -11.45 -6.37 2.59
CA THR A 118 -10.74 -5.09 2.68
C THR A 118 -9.38 -5.15 1.99
N PHE A 119 -8.59 -6.20 2.19
CA PHE A 119 -7.33 -6.41 1.46
C PHE A 119 -7.53 -6.46 -0.06
N THR A 120 -8.57 -7.16 -0.51
CA THR A 120 -8.92 -7.27 -1.93
C THR A 120 -9.29 -5.91 -2.52
N LYS A 121 -10.18 -5.15 -1.85
CA LYS A 121 -10.56 -3.78 -2.25
C LYS A 121 -9.34 -2.86 -2.32
N LEU A 122 -8.46 -2.89 -1.32
CA LEU A 122 -7.24 -2.10 -1.31
C LEU A 122 -6.31 -2.44 -2.49
N ARG A 123 -6.23 -3.72 -2.87
CA ARG A 123 -5.45 -4.15 -4.04
C ARG A 123 -6.06 -3.63 -5.34
N GLN A 124 -7.38 -3.72 -5.49
CA GLN A 124 -8.10 -3.21 -6.66
C GLN A 124 -7.93 -1.69 -6.80
N LEU A 125 -8.07 -0.95 -5.70
CA LEU A 125 -7.83 0.50 -5.69
C LEU A 125 -6.41 0.82 -6.15
N MET A 126 -5.39 0.17 -5.59
CA MET A 126 -4.00 0.39 -6.00
C MET A 126 -3.75 0.04 -7.47
N ALA A 127 -4.35 -1.04 -7.98
CA ALA A 127 -4.23 -1.41 -9.40
C ALA A 127 -4.87 -0.35 -10.31
N SER A 128 -6.04 0.19 -9.93
CA SER A 128 -6.69 1.27 -10.68
C SER A 128 -5.90 2.58 -10.68
N HIS A 129 -5.18 2.87 -9.60
CA HIS A 129 -4.31 4.05 -9.52
C HIS A 129 -3.00 3.90 -10.27
N GLU A 130 -2.47 2.68 -10.45
CA GLU A 130 -1.31 2.43 -11.32
C GLU A 130 -1.63 2.79 -12.77
N GLU A 131 -2.80 2.41 -13.28
CA GLU A 131 -3.26 2.82 -14.62
C GLU A 131 -3.43 4.33 -14.73
N LEU A 132 -3.98 4.97 -13.70
CA LEU A 132 -4.12 6.43 -13.64
C LEU A 132 -2.76 7.13 -13.63
N ARG A 133 -1.81 6.63 -12.82
CA ARG A 133 -0.45 7.16 -12.73
C ARG A 133 0.27 7.05 -14.08
N ARG A 134 0.15 5.91 -14.76
CA ARG A 134 0.68 5.74 -16.13
C ARG A 134 0.07 6.73 -17.11
N LYS A 135 -1.26 6.94 -17.06
CA LYS A 135 -1.92 7.95 -17.91
C LYS A 135 -1.43 9.36 -17.63
N ILE A 136 -1.16 9.71 -16.37
CA ILE A 136 -0.58 11.01 -16.00
C ILE A 136 0.85 11.15 -16.54
N GLU A 137 1.71 10.15 -16.33
CA GLU A 137 3.09 10.15 -16.84
C GLU A 137 3.12 10.24 -18.39
N ASP A 138 2.20 9.57 -19.09
CA ASP A 138 2.06 9.66 -20.55
C ASP A 138 1.56 11.04 -21.02
N LEU A 139 0.66 11.68 -20.26
CA LEU A 139 0.17 13.04 -20.55
C LEU A 139 1.25 14.10 -20.30
N GLU A 140 2.04 13.95 -19.23
CA GLU A 140 3.19 14.81 -18.93
C GLU A 140 4.23 14.71 -20.05
N ARG A 141 4.60 13.48 -20.48
CA ARG A 141 5.52 13.28 -21.62
C ARG A 141 5.03 13.93 -22.91
N LYS A 142 3.75 13.77 -23.24
CA LYS A 142 3.15 14.40 -24.44
C LYS A 142 3.15 15.92 -24.34
N SER A 143 2.95 16.47 -23.14
CA SER A 143 2.98 17.92 -22.90
C SER A 143 4.40 18.46 -23.04
N ASP A 144 5.39 17.81 -22.43
CA ASP A 144 6.81 18.18 -22.54
C ASP A 144 7.31 18.17 -23.99
N GLN A 145 6.88 17.19 -24.78
CA GLN A 145 7.18 17.15 -26.22
C GLN A 145 6.58 18.35 -26.95
N ARG A 146 5.31 18.71 -26.68
CA ARG A 146 4.66 19.88 -27.28
C ARG A 146 5.36 21.18 -26.87
N PHE A 147 5.77 21.31 -25.60
CA PHE A 147 6.53 22.47 -25.13
C PHE A 147 7.89 22.59 -25.82
N LYS A 148 8.60 21.48 -26.04
CA LYS A 148 9.85 21.47 -26.83
C LYS A 148 9.62 21.93 -28.27
N THR A 149 8.58 21.44 -28.94
CA THR A 149 8.24 21.84 -30.31
C THR A 149 7.89 23.32 -30.40
N ILE A 150 7.13 23.86 -29.44
CA ILE A 150 6.80 25.29 -29.37
C ILE A 150 8.08 26.12 -29.14
N PHE A 151 8.95 25.67 -28.24
CA PHE A 151 10.22 26.35 -27.96
C PHE A 151 11.14 26.37 -29.19
N GLU A 152 11.24 25.28 -29.94
CA GLU A 152 11.99 25.23 -31.21
C GLU A 152 11.38 26.13 -32.27
N LEU A 153 10.05 26.19 -32.38
CA LEU A 153 9.35 27.12 -33.28
C LEU A 153 9.63 28.59 -32.94
N ILE A 154 9.55 28.95 -31.66
CA ILE A 154 9.87 30.30 -31.18
C ILE A 154 11.34 30.62 -31.46
N LYS A 155 12.26 29.69 -31.21
CA LYS A 155 13.69 29.85 -31.47
C LYS A 155 13.96 30.09 -32.97
N ASN A 156 13.35 29.32 -33.84
CA ASN A 156 13.49 29.48 -35.29
C ASN A 156 12.93 30.83 -35.79
N LEU A 157 11.80 31.29 -35.23
CA LEU A 157 11.22 32.61 -35.51
C LEU A 157 12.09 33.78 -35.01
N LEU A 158 12.83 33.57 -33.92
CA LEU A 158 13.79 34.55 -33.40
C LEU A 158 15.07 34.59 -34.24
N ASP A 159 15.56 33.43 -34.71
CA ASP A 159 16.76 33.32 -35.54
C ASP A 159 16.56 33.86 -36.98
N GLU A 160 15.34 33.79 -37.54
CA GLU A 160 15.03 34.39 -38.85
C GLU A 160 15.17 35.92 -38.90
N LYS A 161 15.18 36.62 -37.76
CA LYS A 161 15.32 38.09 -37.70
C LYS A 161 16.78 38.58 -37.78
N ILE A 162 17.78 37.70 -37.87
CA ILE A 162 19.21 38.05 -37.89
C ILE A 162 19.88 37.65 -39.22
N LYS A 163 19.24 37.90 -40.37
CA LYS A 163 19.97 37.97 -41.66
C LYS A 163 20.32 39.44 -41.94
N PRO A 164 21.61 39.82 -41.95
CA PRO A 164 21.98 41.21 -42.26
C PRO A 164 21.54 41.52 -43.69
N LYS A 165 20.74 42.58 -43.86
CA LYS A 165 20.37 43.08 -45.18
C LYS A 165 21.63 43.43 -45.96
N THR A 166 21.84 42.79 -47.10
CA THR A 166 22.88 43.15 -48.07
C THR A 166 22.72 44.62 -48.43
N LYS A 167 23.75 45.44 -48.16
CA LYS A 167 23.80 46.83 -48.60
C LYS A 167 23.92 46.84 -50.12
N ILE A 168 22.82 47.16 -50.81
CA ILE A 168 22.83 47.48 -52.24
C ILE A 168 23.29 48.93 -52.35
N GLY A 169 24.51 49.15 -52.84
CA GLY A 169 25.06 50.47 -53.12
C GLY A 169 25.93 50.41 -54.36
N PHE A 170 25.59 51.21 -55.38
CA PHE A 170 26.32 51.31 -56.63
C PHE A 170 27.73 51.88 -56.39
N ARG A 171 28.75 51.26 -56.98
CA ARG A 171 30.07 51.87 -57.16
C ARG A 171 30.01 52.79 -58.37
N ALA A 172 30.09 54.10 -58.15
CA ALA A 172 30.45 55.03 -59.21
C ALA A 172 31.97 55.00 -59.40
N SER A 173 32.38 54.98 -60.67
CA SER A 173 33.77 54.93 -61.15
C SER A 173 34.56 56.20 -60.86
#